data_AF-A0A1V9YTQ3-F1
#
_entry.id   AF-A0A1V9YTQ3-F1
#
_cell.length_a   1.000
_cell.length_b   1.000
_cell.length_c   1.000
_cell.angle_alpha   90.00
_cell.angle_beta   90.00
_cell.angle_gamma   90.00
#
_symmetry.space_group_name_H-M   'P 1'
#
loop_
_entity.id
_entity.type
_entity.pdbx_description
1 polymer ?
#
loop_
_entity_poly.entity_id
_entity_poly.type
_entity_poly.pdbx_seq_one_letter_code
_entity_poly.pdbx_strand_id
1 'polypeptide(L)'
;MVEPLDSFVCPITQELMVDPVVTDDGHSYEHEAIKRWLRANATSPVTNLPLRSKTLLPNHALKRAIADFRSRFPMSPSSSGASTGYFNLTPAAAPVSTSRMPTRRESLPQTGYFVYQLQEDLELFTTPSFSTPSLYDSGGSRWLLSNERVVVDQRAYATDSNHVFLRLSDDNEPGLRKLFIQEQAEFSPFRPVVVRLSVVPQFAVFRVTSATRFYHRPWATVASTVSGSQILQQNQIMAASHRVTDPESGVAFVRVDSRATWVPASCLAHHPTSTARVVVRVKAATGIYAGVVSRAQNSLATLQEGTLVASQLHFNVGETLFARVSAGGVVGWCTFESSDLLPQCPPRLAEQSAGRHIPVAILQGEYHLLVLNEVQSDGSITQKFKYCIPHAMARQIDNCIAKGRHVTHAALGPNGQWYLSGTKPDGTGAYCWASENAPWSFRQDMAVNSRVAFGRDGKFLELEEGGQVYEYGTSTHVVRRLSSARKVVAFGFVGYDGEFVKDDKGAYSHCLAGWFKDDILDAKPPRGFGALCSVSYTGSDYVAIHEHDYQVSADVPGAMDEALDAFYGRHHQVRNDRRRLIQQYHDLL
;
A
#
# COMPACT_ATOMS: atom_id res chain seq x y z
N MET A 1 18.28 -41.14 -37.26
CA MET A 1 16.84 -41.05 -37.57
C MET A 1 16.23 -40.14 -36.52
N VAL A 2 15.45 -39.14 -36.92
CA VAL A 2 14.81 -38.22 -35.96
C VAL A 2 13.48 -38.84 -35.56
N GLU A 3 13.34 -39.22 -34.30
CA GLU A 3 12.07 -39.73 -33.78
C GLU A 3 11.05 -38.58 -33.64
N PRO A 4 9.77 -38.82 -33.98
CA PRO A 4 8.73 -37.84 -33.79
C PRO A 4 8.51 -37.55 -32.30
N LEU A 5 8.07 -36.33 -31.98
CA LEU A 5 7.63 -36.00 -30.63
C LEU A 5 6.43 -36.87 -30.25
N ASP A 6 6.36 -37.32 -28.99
CA ASP A 6 5.24 -38.11 -28.48
C ASP A 6 3.89 -37.42 -28.71
N SER A 7 3.86 -36.08 -28.67
CA SER A 7 2.67 -35.27 -28.94
C SER A 7 2.17 -35.37 -30.39
N PHE A 8 2.97 -35.90 -31.32
CA PHE A 8 2.60 -36.11 -32.72
C PHE A 8 2.06 -37.53 -32.97
N VAL A 9 2.23 -38.44 -32.02
CA VAL A 9 1.85 -39.85 -32.11
C VAL A 9 0.47 -40.06 -31.51
N CYS A 10 -0.42 -40.77 -32.21
CA CYS A 10 -1.74 -41.06 -31.70
C CYS A 10 -1.65 -42.10 -30.56
N PRO A 11 -2.27 -41.85 -29.38
CA PRO A 11 -2.28 -42.81 -28.29
C PRO A 11 -2.95 -44.15 -28.61
N ILE A 12 -3.84 -44.20 -29.60
CA ILE A 12 -4.55 -45.43 -30.01
C ILE A 12 -3.75 -46.20 -31.06
N THR A 13 -3.32 -45.54 -32.14
CA THR A 13 -2.63 -46.23 -33.25
C THR A 13 -1.13 -46.40 -33.01
N GLN A 14 -0.55 -45.63 -32.09
CA GLN A 14 0.90 -45.54 -31.86
C GLN A 14 1.68 -45.11 -33.11
N GLU A 15 1.00 -44.44 -34.06
CA GLU A 15 1.56 -43.90 -35.30
C GLU A 15 1.40 -42.37 -35.36
N LEU A 16 2.21 -41.71 -36.20
CA LEU A 16 2.12 -40.28 -36.46
C LEU A 16 0.74 -39.89 -37.01
N MET A 17 0.05 -38.98 -36.31
CA MET A 17 -1.28 -38.51 -36.70
C MET A 17 -1.25 -37.84 -38.08
N VAL A 18 -2.20 -38.22 -38.93
CA VAL A 18 -2.47 -37.61 -40.23
C VAL A 18 -3.59 -36.59 -40.10
N ASP A 19 -4.64 -36.94 -39.34
CA ASP A 19 -5.80 -36.09 -39.10
C ASP A 19 -6.10 -35.98 -37.60
N PRO A 20 -5.31 -35.17 -36.86
CA PRO A 20 -5.47 -35.07 -35.41
C PRO A 20 -6.79 -34.36 -35.04
N VAL A 21 -7.55 -34.98 -34.16
CA VAL A 21 -8.78 -34.44 -33.54
C VAL A 21 -8.70 -34.51 -32.03
N VAL A 22 -9.36 -33.58 -31.35
CA VAL A 22 -9.38 -33.45 -29.89
C VAL A 22 -10.75 -33.86 -29.34
N THR A 23 -10.75 -34.63 -28.26
CA THR A 23 -11.94 -34.94 -27.43
C THR A 23 -12.07 -33.96 -26.26
N ASP A 24 -13.19 -33.97 -25.52
CA ASP A 24 -13.46 -32.96 -24.48
C ASP A 24 -12.45 -32.92 -23.32
N ASP A 25 -11.70 -34.01 -23.14
CA ASP A 25 -10.66 -34.16 -22.13
C ASP A 25 -9.33 -33.50 -22.56
N GLY A 26 -9.29 -32.90 -23.75
CA GLY A 26 -8.15 -32.14 -24.26
C GLY A 26 -7.07 -32.98 -24.96
N HIS A 27 -7.23 -34.31 -25.05
CA HIS A 27 -6.25 -35.17 -25.73
C HIS A 27 -6.51 -35.24 -27.24
N SER A 28 -5.43 -35.34 -28.03
CA SER A 28 -5.48 -35.48 -29.49
C SER A 28 -5.31 -36.94 -29.94
N TYR A 29 -6.08 -37.35 -30.95
CA TYR A 29 -6.06 -38.69 -31.53
C TYR A 29 -6.15 -38.63 -33.05
N GLU A 30 -5.77 -39.72 -33.71
CA GLU A 30 -6.10 -39.93 -35.13
C GLU A 30 -7.61 -40.09 -35.28
N HIS A 31 -8.21 -39.30 -36.19
CA HIS A 31 -9.65 -39.16 -36.32
C HIS A 31 -10.39 -40.50 -36.47
N GLU A 32 -9.94 -41.38 -37.36
CA GLU A 32 -10.59 -42.67 -37.59
C GLU A 32 -10.42 -43.65 -36.42
N ALA A 33 -9.31 -43.53 -35.67
CA ALA A 33 -9.04 -44.39 -34.53
C ALA A 33 -9.96 -44.06 -33.34
N ILE A 34 -10.08 -42.77 -32.98
CA ILE A 34 -10.96 -42.34 -31.89
C ILE A 34 -12.43 -42.50 -32.26
N LYS A 35 -12.81 -42.27 -33.52
CA LYS A 35 -14.17 -42.51 -34.00
C LYS A 35 -14.56 -43.98 -33.89
N ARG A 36 -13.64 -44.92 -34.13
CA ARG A 36 -13.87 -46.35 -33.92
C ARG A 36 -13.99 -46.68 -32.42
N TRP A 37 -13.13 -46.12 -31.58
CA TRP A 37 -13.19 -46.30 -30.12
C TRP A 37 -14.54 -45.85 -29.54
N LEU A 38 -15.02 -44.67 -29.94
CA LEU A 38 -16.26 -44.07 -29.44
C LEU A 38 -17.54 -44.77 -29.92
N ARG A 39 -17.46 -45.72 -30.86
CA ARG A 39 -18.59 -46.60 -31.22
C ARG A 39 -18.86 -47.66 -30.15
N ALA A 40 -17.80 -48.17 -29.51
CA ALA A 40 -17.90 -49.21 -28.48
C ALA A 40 -17.77 -48.66 -27.05
N ASN A 41 -17.15 -47.48 -26.89
CA ASN A 41 -16.83 -46.89 -25.58
C ASN A 41 -17.36 -45.45 -25.46
N ALA A 42 -17.52 -44.97 -24.23
CA ALA A 42 -17.86 -43.58 -23.91
C ALA A 42 -16.82 -42.91 -23.00
N THR A 43 -15.59 -43.45 -23.00
CA THR A 43 -14.48 -43.03 -22.15
C THR A 43 -13.29 -42.57 -22.98
N SER A 44 -12.44 -41.74 -22.38
CA SER A 44 -11.15 -41.34 -22.96
C SER A 44 -10.20 -42.53 -23.03
N PRO A 45 -9.55 -42.81 -24.19
CA PRO A 45 -8.52 -43.84 -24.29
C PRO A 45 -7.29 -43.60 -23.41
N VAL A 46 -7.00 -42.35 -23.03
CA VAL A 46 -5.80 -42.00 -22.24
C VAL A 46 -6.11 -42.04 -20.74
N THR A 47 -7.26 -41.51 -20.32
CA THR A 47 -7.58 -41.37 -18.89
C THR A 47 -8.54 -42.43 -18.37
N ASN A 48 -9.17 -43.21 -19.25
CA ASN A 48 -10.28 -44.13 -18.93
C ASN A 48 -11.48 -43.49 -18.23
N LEU A 49 -11.55 -42.16 -18.16
CA LEU A 49 -12.67 -41.43 -17.58
C LEU A 49 -13.80 -41.24 -18.60
N PRO A 50 -15.08 -41.15 -18.18
CA PRO A 50 -16.19 -40.84 -19.07
C PRO A 50 -16.03 -39.48 -19.75
N LEU A 51 -16.24 -39.44 -21.07
CA LEU A 51 -16.30 -38.20 -21.84
C LEU A 51 -17.70 -37.59 -21.70
N ARG A 52 -17.77 -36.29 -21.45
CA ARG A 52 -19.01 -35.50 -21.40
C ARG A 52 -19.67 -35.38 -22.76
N SER A 53 -18.89 -35.43 -23.84
CA SER A 53 -19.37 -35.45 -25.22
C SER A 53 -18.52 -36.33 -26.13
N LYS A 54 -19.16 -36.93 -27.14
CA LYS A 54 -18.47 -37.65 -28.24
C LYS A 54 -18.12 -36.74 -29.43
N THR A 55 -18.27 -35.42 -29.28
CA THR A 55 -17.87 -34.44 -30.31
C THR A 55 -16.36 -34.45 -30.50
N LEU A 56 -15.92 -34.55 -31.76
CA LEU A 56 -14.50 -34.49 -32.14
C LEU A 56 -14.21 -33.13 -32.78
N LEU A 57 -13.24 -32.40 -32.24
CA LEU A 57 -12.83 -31.09 -32.75
C LEU A 57 -11.52 -31.21 -33.56
N PRO A 58 -11.46 -30.76 -34.82
CA PRO A 58 -10.22 -30.79 -35.60
C PRO A 58 -9.10 -29.97 -34.94
N ASN A 59 -7.90 -30.56 -34.81
CA ASN A 59 -6.71 -29.87 -34.30
C ASN A 59 -5.82 -29.39 -35.46
N HIS A 60 -6.23 -28.28 -36.08
CA HIS A 60 -5.52 -27.71 -37.23
C HIS A 60 -4.08 -27.30 -36.92
N ALA A 61 -3.79 -26.84 -35.69
CA ALA A 61 -2.46 -26.45 -35.26
C ALA A 61 -1.50 -27.66 -35.21
N LEU A 62 -1.94 -28.75 -34.58
CA LEU A 62 -1.16 -29.99 -34.52
C LEU A 62 -0.99 -30.61 -35.91
N LYS A 63 -2.03 -30.58 -36.74
CA LYS A 63 -1.97 -31.05 -38.13
C LYS A 63 -0.89 -30.32 -38.94
N ARG A 64 -0.79 -28.99 -38.77
CA ARG A 64 0.24 -28.17 -39.43
C ARG A 64 1.64 -28.48 -38.89
N ALA A 65 1.79 -28.63 -37.57
CA ALA A 65 3.08 -28.96 -36.95
C ALA A 65 3.61 -30.32 -37.42
N ILE A 66 2.74 -31.32 -37.55
CA ILE A 66 3.11 -32.66 -38.06
C ILE A 66 3.46 -32.60 -39.55
N ALA A 67 2.72 -31.82 -40.35
CA ALA A 67 3.04 -31.62 -41.76
C ALA A 67 4.43 -30.95 -41.95
N ASP A 68 4.71 -29.91 -41.16
CA ASP A 68 6.02 -29.25 -41.15
C ASP A 68 7.14 -30.23 -40.75
N PHE A 69 6.91 -31.06 -39.73
CA PHE A 69 7.85 -32.10 -39.32
C PHE A 69 8.13 -33.11 -40.45
N ARG A 70 7.08 -33.63 -41.11
CA ARG A 70 7.21 -34.54 -42.26
C ARG A 70 7.97 -33.92 -43.44
N SER A 71 7.78 -32.63 -43.67
CA SER A 71 8.48 -31.90 -44.75
C SER A 71 9.98 -31.75 -44.48
N ARG A 72 10.37 -31.57 -43.21
CA ARG A 72 11.76 -31.36 -42.78
C ARG A 72 12.50 -32.68 -42.61
N PHE A 73 11.79 -33.77 -42.35
CA PHE A 73 12.33 -35.10 -42.10
C PHE A 73 11.58 -36.15 -42.94
N PRO A 74 11.85 -36.26 -44.26
CA PRO A 74 11.20 -37.25 -45.11
C PRO A 74 11.57 -38.67 -44.67
N MET A 75 10.60 -39.39 -44.10
CA MET A 75 10.73 -40.80 -43.77
C MET A 75 10.58 -41.64 -45.04
N SER A 76 11.50 -42.59 -45.27
CA SER A 76 11.41 -43.54 -46.38
C SER A 76 10.22 -44.48 -46.19
N PRO A 77 9.48 -44.85 -47.25
CA PRO A 77 8.30 -45.70 -47.13
C PRO A 77 8.71 -47.15 -46.80
N SER A 78 8.40 -47.61 -45.59
CA SER A 78 8.34 -49.04 -45.30
C SER A 78 7.03 -49.60 -45.87
N SER A 79 7.20 -50.58 -46.74
CA SER A 79 6.22 -51.31 -47.54
C SER A 79 4.95 -51.76 -46.80
N SER A 80 3.83 -51.54 -47.48
CA SER A 80 2.55 -52.20 -47.31
C SER A 80 2.63 -53.72 -47.45
N GLY A 81 1.91 -54.44 -46.57
CA GLY A 81 1.64 -55.87 -46.67
C GLY A 81 0.42 -56.23 -45.85
N ALA A 82 -0.72 -56.36 -46.52
CA ALA A 82 -2.01 -56.74 -45.95
C ALA A 82 -2.08 -58.26 -45.68
N SER A 83 -2.70 -58.66 -44.56
CA SER A 83 -3.52 -59.89 -44.51
C SER A 83 -4.39 -59.96 -43.25
N THR A 84 -5.69 -59.84 -43.49
CA THR A 84 -6.86 -60.46 -42.85
C THR A 84 -6.59 -61.70 -41.97
N GLY A 85 -7.28 -61.84 -40.82
CA GLY A 85 -7.48 -63.17 -40.20
C GLY A 85 -7.76 -63.19 -38.70
N TYR A 86 -9.00 -63.56 -38.37
CA TYR A 86 -9.63 -63.77 -37.08
C TYR A 86 -8.91 -64.70 -36.07
N PHE A 87 -9.09 -64.38 -34.78
CA PHE A 87 -9.19 -65.24 -33.58
C PHE A 87 -8.60 -66.66 -33.60
N ASN A 88 -7.71 -66.97 -32.64
CA ASN A 88 -8.08 -67.90 -31.58
C ASN A 88 -7.14 -67.90 -30.36
N LEU A 89 -7.77 -68.23 -29.23
CA LEU A 89 -7.28 -68.25 -27.86
C LEU A 89 -6.19 -69.29 -27.62
N THR A 90 -5.09 -68.89 -26.99
CA THR A 90 -4.56 -69.41 -25.70
C THR A 90 -3.14 -68.87 -25.47
N PRO A 91 -2.83 -68.28 -24.31
CA PRO A 91 -1.45 -68.25 -23.83
C PRO A 91 -1.27 -69.43 -22.87
N ALA A 92 -0.57 -70.46 -23.36
CA ALA A 92 0.22 -71.30 -22.47
C ALA A 92 1.25 -70.41 -21.76
N ALA A 93 1.43 -70.68 -20.46
CA ALA A 93 2.23 -69.91 -19.53
C ALA A 93 3.61 -69.49 -20.10
N ALA A 94 3.83 -68.18 -20.14
CA ALA A 94 5.16 -67.58 -20.24
C ALA A 94 5.64 -67.20 -18.82
N PRO A 95 6.95 -67.32 -18.53
CA PRO A 95 7.48 -67.11 -17.19
C PRO A 95 7.27 -65.67 -16.73
N VAL A 96 6.89 -65.51 -15.47
CA VAL A 96 6.81 -64.22 -14.78
C VAL A 96 8.21 -63.59 -14.79
N SER A 97 8.43 -62.61 -15.68
CA SER A 97 9.59 -61.73 -15.60
C SER A 97 9.51 -60.90 -14.33
N THR A 98 10.35 -61.28 -13.37
CA THR A 98 10.74 -60.50 -12.20
C THR A 98 11.36 -59.16 -12.61
N SER A 99 10.98 -58.10 -11.88
CA SER A 99 11.67 -56.81 -11.78
C SER A 99 11.75 -55.96 -13.06
N ARG A 100 10.69 -55.21 -13.33
CA ARG A 100 10.82 -53.96 -14.11
C ARG A 100 11.11 -52.83 -13.12
N MET A 101 12.38 -52.59 -12.81
CA MET A 101 12.81 -51.43 -12.03
C MET A 101 12.16 -50.16 -12.61
N PRO A 102 11.72 -49.21 -11.78
CA PRO A 102 11.16 -47.97 -12.28
C PRO A 102 12.27 -47.25 -13.04
N THR A 103 12.02 -46.82 -14.26
CA THR A 103 12.94 -45.91 -14.98
C THR A 103 12.71 -44.49 -14.49
N ARG A 104 13.76 -43.69 -14.35
CA ARG A 104 13.67 -42.27 -14.02
C ARG A 104 12.88 -41.52 -15.10
N ARG A 105 11.59 -41.31 -14.87
CA ARG A 105 10.64 -40.69 -15.81
C ARG A 105 10.17 -39.31 -15.36
N GLU A 106 10.39 -38.97 -14.10
CA GLU A 106 9.99 -37.69 -13.51
C GLU A 106 11.15 -36.70 -13.51
N SER A 107 10.85 -35.42 -13.67
CA SER A 107 11.82 -34.34 -13.48
C SER A 107 12.07 -34.11 -11.99
N LEU A 108 13.06 -34.81 -11.43
CA LEU A 108 13.50 -34.70 -10.04
C LEU A 108 14.94 -34.14 -9.95
N PRO A 109 15.30 -33.39 -8.88
CA PRO A 109 14.51 -33.19 -7.67
C PRO A 109 13.36 -32.17 -7.81
N GLN A 110 12.28 -32.40 -7.08
CA GLN A 110 11.17 -31.46 -6.95
C GLN A 110 11.17 -30.88 -5.54
N THR A 111 11.37 -29.57 -5.41
CA THR A 111 11.31 -28.85 -4.14
C THR A 111 9.95 -28.17 -3.98
N GLY A 112 9.39 -28.14 -2.76
CA GLY A 112 8.11 -27.49 -2.49
C GLY A 112 7.68 -27.63 -1.03
N TYR A 113 6.39 -27.46 -0.75
CA TYR A 113 5.80 -27.73 0.57
C TYR A 113 4.72 -28.80 0.41
N PHE A 114 5.03 -30.01 0.85
CA PHE A 114 4.16 -31.16 0.69
C PHE A 114 3.83 -31.78 2.03
N VAL A 115 2.66 -32.39 2.13
CA VAL A 115 2.29 -33.21 3.29
C VAL A 115 1.95 -34.60 2.78
N TYR A 116 2.54 -35.62 3.37
CA TYR A 116 2.29 -37.02 3.05
C TYR A 116 1.74 -37.74 4.26
N GLN A 117 0.82 -38.68 4.02
CA GLN A 117 0.35 -39.66 5.00
C GLN A 117 0.97 -41.02 4.70
N LEU A 118 1.50 -41.67 5.73
CA LEU A 118 2.09 -43.00 5.63
C LEU A 118 1.00 -44.06 5.55
N GLN A 119 1.18 -45.04 4.66
CA GLN A 119 0.26 -46.17 4.51
C GLN A 119 0.71 -47.41 5.30
N GLU A 120 1.99 -47.47 5.66
CA GLU A 120 2.60 -48.52 6.47
C GLU A 120 3.74 -47.93 7.32
N ASP A 121 4.35 -48.74 8.18
CA ASP A 121 5.50 -48.31 8.98
C ASP A 121 6.73 -48.15 8.08
N LEU A 122 7.39 -46.99 8.14
CA LEU A 122 8.51 -46.65 7.26
C LEU A 122 9.78 -46.38 8.06
N GLU A 123 10.89 -46.98 7.62
CA GLU A 123 12.23 -46.70 8.12
C GLU A 123 12.71 -45.31 7.67
N LEU A 124 13.46 -44.63 8.53
CA LEU A 124 14.06 -43.33 8.25
C LEU A 124 15.49 -43.52 7.74
N PHE A 125 15.89 -42.74 6.74
CA PHE A 125 17.22 -42.77 6.15
C PHE A 125 17.93 -41.43 6.26
N THR A 126 19.26 -41.45 6.39
CA THR A 126 20.09 -40.22 6.46
C THR A 126 20.42 -39.65 5.09
N THR A 127 20.38 -40.50 4.06
CA THR A 127 20.49 -40.11 2.64
C THR A 127 19.36 -40.79 1.86
N PRO A 128 19.03 -40.35 0.62
CA PRO A 128 18.02 -41.03 -0.18
C PRO A 128 18.60 -42.34 -0.73
N SER A 129 18.63 -43.37 0.12
CA SER A 129 19.20 -44.69 -0.14
C SER A 129 18.75 -45.68 0.93
N PHE A 130 18.38 -46.90 0.53
CA PHE A 130 18.04 -47.99 1.44
C PHE A 130 19.24 -48.49 2.26
N SER A 131 20.47 -48.11 1.87
CA SER A 131 21.70 -48.54 2.55
C SER A 131 22.10 -47.67 3.75
N THR A 132 21.36 -46.60 4.04
CA THR A 132 21.75 -45.58 5.04
C THR A 132 20.69 -45.33 6.12
N PRO A 133 20.23 -46.36 6.84
CA PRO A 133 19.19 -46.20 7.86
C PRO A 133 19.66 -45.24 8.96
N SER A 134 18.71 -44.45 9.47
CA SER A 134 18.91 -43.59 10.62
C SER A 134 18.77 -44.44 11.87
N LEU A 135 19.83 -44.51 12.68
CA LEU A 135 19.88 -45.35 13.88
C LEU A 135 19.66 -44.51 15.15
N TYR A 136 19.09 -45.13 16.18
CA TYR A 136 19.16 -44.67 17.56
C TYR A 136 20.57 -44.87 18.11
N ASP A 137 20.93 -44.15 19.18
CA ASP A 137 22.20 -44.35 19.90
C ASP A 137 22.38 -45.79 20.41
N SER A 138 21.27 -46.51 20.61
CA SER A 138 21.23 -47.93 20.99
C SER A 138 21.44 -48.92 19.83
N GLY A 139 21.59 -48.44 18.59
CA GLY A 139 21.92 -49.25 17.41
C GLY A 139 20.72 -49.79 16.60
N GLY A 140 19.47 -49.46 16.97
CA GLY A 140 18.28 -49.85 16.21
C GLY A 140 17.83 -48.78 15.21
N SER A 141 17.23 -49.18 14.09
CA SER A 141 16.68 -48.24 13.11
C SER A 141 15.52 -47.41 13.65
N ARG A 142 15.37 -46.20 13.12
CA ARG A 142 14.30 -45.27 13.46
C ARG A 142 13.15 -45.42 12.47
N TRP A 143 11.93 -45.41 12.99
CA TRP A 143 10.71 -45.67 12.21
C TRP A 143 9.67 -44.58 12.42
N LEU A 144 8.87 -44.36 11.38
CA LEU A 144 7.59 -43.66 11.45
C LEU A 144 6.46 -44.67 11.30
N LEU A 145 5.39 -44.49 12.06
CA LEU A 145 4.29 -45.44 12.07
C LEU A 145 3.27 -45.15 10.97
N SER A 146 2.54 -46.19 10.55
CA SER A 146 1.41 -46.08 9.64
C SER A 146 0.40 -45.03 10.12
N ASN A 147 -0.22 -44.32 9.17
CA ASN A 147 -1.13 -43.18 9.34
C ASN A 147 -0.51 -41.88 9.88
N GLU A 148 0.77 -41.88 10.28
CA GLU A 148 1.43 -40.62 10.58
C GLU A 148 1.50 -39.72 9.35
N ARG A 149 1.60 -38.40 9.60
CA ARG A 149 1.74 -37.39 8.54
C ARG A 149 3.05 -36.66 8.69
N VAL A 150 3.72 -36.39 7.58
CA VAL A 150 5.01 -35.70 7.54
C VAL A 150 5.02 -34.54 6.57
N VAL A 151 5.77 -33.50 6.90
CA VAL A 151 6.02 -32.36 6.01
C VAL A 151 7.27 -32.66 5.18
N VAL A 152 7.16 -32.60 3.87
CA VAL A 152 8.24 -32.92 2.92
C VAL A 152 8.55 -31.67 2.12
N ASP A 153 9.84 -31.34 2.03
CA ASP A 153 10.30 -30.18 1.26
C ASP A 153 10.97 -30.54 -0.07
N GLN A 154 11.29 -31.81 -0.29
CA GLN A 154 11.91 -32.28 -1.53
C GLN A 154 11.56 -33.72 -1.87
N ARG A 155 11.30 -34.00 -3.14
CA ARG A 155 11.30 -35.35 -3.73
C ARG A 155 12.57 -35.50 -4.54
N ALA A 156 13.30 -36.61 -4.40
CA ALA A 156 14.53 -36.85 -5.12
C ALA A 156 14.68 -38.34 -5.46
N TYR A 157 15.40 -38.65 -6.52
CA TYR A 157 15.79 -40.03 -6.77
C TYR A 157 16.79 -40.51 -5.72
N ALA A 158 16.71 -41.80 -5.41
CA ALA A 158 17.72 -42.48 -4.63
C ALA A 158 19.10 -42.36 -5.29
N THR A 159 20.15 -42.37 -4.48
CA THR A 159 21.54 -42.33 -4.95
C THR A 159 21.99 -43.67 -5.52
N ASP A 160 21.39 -44.76 -5.06
CA ASP A 160 21.75 -46.15 -5.34
C ASP A 160 20.69 -46.91 -6.16
N SER A 161 19.54 -46.30 -6.40
CA SER A 161 18.42 -46.93 -7.12
C SER A 161 17.57 -45.91 -7.91
N ASN A 162 16.49 -46.37 -8.52
CA ASN A 162 15.52 -45.50 -9.21
C ASN A 162 14.27 -45.20 -8.37
N HIS A 163 14.27 -45.56 -7.09
CA HIS A 163 13.20 -45.21 -6.17
C HIS A 163 13.19 -43.72 -5.91
N VAL A 164 12.01 -43.17 -5.60
CA VAL A 164 11.87 -41.79 -5.16
C VAL A 164 11.87 -41.77 -3.64
N PHE A 165 12.70 -40.90 -3.08
CA PHE A 165 12.75 -40.59 -1.66
C PHE A 165 12.22 -39.18 -1.40
N LEU A 166 11.60 -39.02 -0.23
CA LEU A 166 11.02 -37.78 0.26
C LEU A 166 11.89 -37.24 1.38
N ARG A 167 12.48 -36.06 1.20
CA ARG A 167 13.22 -35.35 2.25
C ARG A 167 12.24 -34.69 3.21
N LEU A 168 12.35 -35.01 4.48
CA LEU A 168 11.56 -34.43 5.55
C LEU A 168 12.04 -33.00 5.84
N SER A 169 11.09 -32.07 5.87
CA SER A 169 11.32 -30.64 6.09
C SER A 169 11.81 -30.32 7.51
N ASP A 170 12.45 -29.15 7.68
CA ASP A 170 12.81 -28.59 8.98
C ASP A 170 11.58 -28.20 9.84
N ASP A 171 10.39 -28.12 9.24
CA ASP A 171 9.11 -27.90 9.93
C ASP A 171 8.70 -29.07 10.84
N ASN A 172 9.22 -30.29 10.59
CA ASN A 172 8.98 -31.43 11.47
C ASN A 172 9.77 -31.29 12.80
N GLU A 173 9.46 -32.16 13.76
CA GLU A 173 10.21 -32.23 15.02
C GLU A 173 11.71 -32.48 14.77
N PRO A 174 12.61 -32.00 15.66
CA PRO A 174 14.06 -32.05 15.46
C PRO A 174 14.61 -33.41 15.03
N GLY A 175 14.02 -34.51 15.54
CA GLY A 175 14.44 -35.85 15.20
C GLY A 175 14.20 -36.27 13.75
N LEU A 176 13.31 -35.60 13.00
CA LEU A 176 12.96 -35.97 11.63
C LEU A 176 13.62 -35.08 10.56
N ARG A 177 14.18 -33.94 10.96
CA ARG A 177 14.64 -32.90 10.03
C ARG A 177 15.71 -33.44 9.09
N LYS A 178 15.51 -33.22 7.79
CA LYS A 178 16.44 -33.59 6.70
C LYS A 178 16.69 -35.10 6.56
N LEU A 179 15.92 -35.94 7.25
CA LEU A 179 15.90 -37.39 6.99
C LEU A 179 15.04 -37.69 5.76
N PHE A 180 15.08 -38.94 5.31
CA PHE A 180 14.39 -39.40 4.11
C PHE A 180 13.50 -40.59 4.41
N ILE A 181 12.39 -40.69 3.67
CA ILE A 181 11.54 -41.88 3.58
C ILE A 181 11.31 -42.22 2.11
N GLN A 182 11.05 -43.49 1.81
CA GLN A 182 10.71 -43.95 0.48
C GLN A 182 9.26 -43.57 0.10
N GLU A 183 9.04 -43.21 -1.16
CA GLU A 183 7.69 -42.96 -1.70
C GLU A 183 7.01 -44.26 -2.17
N GLN A 184 7.81 -45.22 -2.64
CA GLN A 184 7.37 -46.54 -3.08
C GLN A 184 8.05 -47.66 -2.29
N ALA A 185 7.38 -48.81 -2.19
CA ALA A 185 7.93 -49.97 -1.49
C ALA A 185 9.24 -50.46 -2.15
N GLU A 186 10.24 -50.82 -1.33
CA GLU A 186 11.57 -51.26 -1.79
C GLU A 186 11.50 -52.42 -2.79
N PHE A 187 10.76 -53.48 -2.44
CA PHE A 187 10.62 -54.66 -3.29
C PHE A 187 9.43 -54.59 -4.26
N SER A 188 8.67 -53.48 -4.27
CA SER A 188 7.52 -53.27 -5.16
C SER A 188 7.46 -51.80 -5.61
N PRO A 189 8.30 -51.40 -6.57
CA PRO A 189 8.56 -49.99 -6.91
C PRO A 189 7.37 -49.23 -7.51
N PHE A 190 6.27 -49.91 -7.85
CA PHE A 190 5.04 -49.29 -8.33
C PHE A 190 3.95 -49.19 -7.25
N ARG A 191 4.18 -49.76 -6.07
CA ARG A 191 3.27 -49.69 -4.94
C ARG A 191 3.64 -48.47 -4.08
N PRO A 192 2.83 -47.41 -4.06
CA PRO A 192 3.07 -46.28 -3.17
C PRO A 192 2.88 -46.71 -1.71
N VAL A 193 3.76 -46.23 -0.84
CA VAL A 193 3.69 -46.47 0.62
C VAL A 193 3.34 -45.21 1.41
N VAL A 194 3.13 -44.12 0.66
CA VAL A 194 2.69 -42.82 1.15
C VAL A 194 1.66 -42.24 0.19
N VAL A 195 0.76 -41.42 0.72
CA VAL A 195 -0.24 -40.68 -0.06
C VAL A 195 -0.03 -39.19 0.15
N ARG A 196 0.06 -38.44 -0.95
CA ARG A 196 0.19 -36.99 -0.90
C ARG A 196 -1.16 -36.35 -0.56
N LEU A 197 -1.21 -35.58 0.53
CA LEU A 197 -2.39 -34.84 0.96
C LEU A 197 -2.48 -33.47 0.27
N SER A 198 -3.71 -33.00 0.04
CA SER A 198 -3.96 -31.66 -0.48
C SER A 198 -3.72 -30.61 0.60
N VAL A 199 -2.73 -29.74 0.37
CA VAL A 199 -2.44 -28.58 1.20
C VAL A 199 -3.08 -27.36 0.55
N VAL A 200 -4.19 -26.88 1.12
CA VAL A 200 -4.95 -25.76 0.56
C VAL A 200 -4.51 -24.47 1.24
N PRO A 201 -4.02 -23.44 0.51
CA PRO A 201 -3.81 -22.12 1.08
C PRO A 201 -5.12 -21.56 1.65
N GLN A 202 -5.11 -21.21 2.93
CA GLN A 202 -6.27 -20.68 3.63
C GLN A 202 -5.81 -19.57 4.57
N PHE A 203 -5.68 -18.35 4.04
CA PHE A 203 -5.46 -17.16 4.84
C PHE A 203 -6.76 -16.77 5.53
N ALA A 204 -6.90 -17.18 6.79
CA ALA A 204 -8.09 -16.93 7.58
C ALA A 204 -7.73 -16.68 9.05
N VAL A 205 -8.59 -15.95 9.73
CA VAL A 205 -8.48 -15.69 11.17
C VAL A 205 -9.53 -16.53 11.89
N PHE A 206 -9.15 -17.07 13.04
CA PHE A 206 -9.96 -17.97 13.83
C PHE A 206 -9.99 -17.54 15.29
N ARG A 207 -11.14 -17.73 15.94
CA ARG A 207 -11.27 -17.71 17.39
C ARG A 207 -11.18 -19.15 17.91
N VAL A 208 -10.38 -19.34 18.94
CA VAL A 208 -10.15 -20.65 19.57
C VAL A 208 -11.35 -20.99 20.45
N THR A 209 -12.02 -22.10 20.14
CA THR A 209 -13.24 -22.54 20.86
C THR A 209 -12.93 -23.46 22.04
N SER A 210 -11.82 -24.20 21.97
CA SER A 210 -11.31 -25.04 23.05
C SER A 210 -9.78 -24.97 23.09
N ALA A 211 -9.20 -25.03 24.30
CA ALA A 211 -7.76 -24.90 24.48
C ALA A 211 -7.01 -26.04 23.75
N THR A 212 -5.92 -25.71 23.06
CA THR A 212 -5.20 -26.67 22.22
C THR A 212 -3.69 -26.45 22.26
N ARG A 213 -2.93 -27.50 21.91
CA ARG A 213 -1.47 -27.47 21.80
C ARG A 213 -1.06 -27.21 20.35
N PHE A 214 0.18 -26.78 20.16
CA PHE A 214 0.80 -26.71 18.85
C PHE A 214 1.47 -28.04 18.50
N TYR A 215 1.41 -28.41 17.22
CA TYR A 215 2.02 -29.62 16.69
C TYR A 215 3.00 -29.28 15.56
N HIS A 216 4.12 -30.02 15.46
CA HIS A 216 5.09 -29.86 14.37
C HIS A 216 4.53 -30.28 13.01
N ARG A 217 3.65 -31.29 13.03
CA ARG A 217 3.05 -31.94 11.85
C ARG A 217 1.52 -31.87 11.99
N PRO A 218 0.74 -32.00 10.90
CA PRO A 218 -0.73 -32.02 10.94
C PRO A 218 -1.27 -33.34 11.51
N TRP A 219 -0.81 -33.71 12.71
CA TRP A 219 -1.05 -34.95 13.42
C TRP A 219 -1.04 -34.66 14.92
N ALA A 220 -2.09 -35.03 15.66
CA ALA A 220 -2.25 -34.65 17.06
C ALA A 220 -1.85 -35.79 18.01
N THR A 221 -0.56 -36.06 18.14
CA THR A 221 -0.02 -37.04 19.09
C THR A 221 1.00 -36.41 20.02
N VAL A 222 1.39 -37.14 21.07
CA VAL A 222 2.44 -36.69 22.00
C VAL A 222 3.76 -36.47 21.25
N ALA A 223 4.11 -37.35 20.31
CA ALA A 223 5.35 -37.28 19.53
C ALA A 223 5.43 -36.02 18.63
N SER A 224 4.31 -35.55 18.11
CA SER A 224 4.25 -34.35 17.27
C SER A 224 4.01 -33.06 18.06
N THR A 225 3.81 -33.13 19.38
CA THR A 225 3.53 -31.95 20.22
C THR A 225 4.78 -31.07 20.35
N VAL A 226 4.64 -29.76 20.19
CA VAL A 226 5.74 -28.80 20.37
C VAL A 226 6.02 -28.61 21.86
N SER A 227 7.11 -29.21 22.35
CA SER A 227 7.56 -29.10 23.75
C SER A 227 7.82 -27.65 24.16
N GLY A 228 7.40 -27.28 25.37
CA GLY A 228 7.62 -25.93 25.92
C GLY A 228 6.77 -24.81 25.28
N SER A 229 5.93 -25.12 24.29
CA SER A 229 5.01 -24.13 23.71
C SER A 229 3.87 -23.78 24.68
N GLN A 230 3.49 -22.49 24.71
CA GLN A 230 2.29 -22.06 25.44
C GLN A 230 1.05 -22.72 24.83
N ILE A 231 0.12 -23.18 25.69
CA ILE A 231 -1.18 -23.68 25.25
C ILE A 231 -1.97 -22.51 24.66
N LEU A 232 -2.51 -22.71 23.46
CA LEU A 232 -3.42 -21.75 22.82
C LEU A 232 -4.75 -21.81 23.57
N GLN A 233 -5.08 -20.72 24.29
CA GLN A 233 -6.22 -20.67 25.21
C GLN A 233 -7.52 -20.40 24.47
N GLN A 234 -8.64 -20.81 25.07
CA GLN A 234 -9.98 -20.47 24.61
C GLN A 234 -10.14 -18.94 24.48
N ASN A 235 -10.88 -18.51 23.45
CA ASN A 235 -11.13 -17.12 23.07
C ASN A 235 -9.94 -16.34 22.50
N GLN A 236 -8.74 -16.93 22.42
CA GLN A 236 -7.64 -16.31 21.68
C GLN A 236 -7.94 -16.29 20.17
N ILE A 237 -7.38 -15.29 19.47
CA ILE A 237 -7.55 -15.13 18.02
C ILE A 237 -6.26 -15.47 17.33
N MET A 238 -6.27 -16.39 16.38
CA MET A 238 -5.08 -16.76 15.60
C MET A 238 -5.33 -16.61 14.11
N ALA A 239 -4.26 -16.43 13.34
CA ALA A 239 -4.30 -16.51 11.89
C ALA A 239 -3.72 -17.86 11.43
N ALA A 240 -4.25 -18.37 10.33
CA ALA A 240 -3.73 -19.54 9.63
C ALA A 240 -3.35 -19.17 8.19
N SER A 241 -2.45 -19.98 7.61
CA SER A 241 -1.98 -19.82 6.23
C SER A 241 -2.39 -20.98 5.33
N HIS A 242 -2.54 -22.19 5.86
CA HIS A 242 -2.82 -23.41 5.10
C HIS A 242 -3.75 -24.32 5.88
N ARG A 243 -4.47 -25.18 5.16
CA ARG A 243 -5.30 -26.25 5.70
C ARG A 243 -4.94 -27.57 5.03
N VAL A 244 -4.90 -28.62 5.84
CA VAL A 244 -4.81 -30.01 5.39
C VAL A 244 -6.01 -30.74 5.96
N THR A 245 -6.73 -31.45 5.11
CA THR A 245 -7.85 -32.30 5.50
C THR A 245 -7.53 -33.73 5.10
N ASP A 246 -7.71 -34.65 6.05
CA ASP A 246 -7.66 -36.07 5.79
C ASP A 246 -8.87 -36.50 4.95
N PRO A 247 -8.67 -37.09 3.76
CA PRO A 247 -9.77 -37.53 2.91
C PRO A 247 -10.59 -38.68 3.51
N GLU A 248 -9.99 -39.52 4.38
CA GLU A 248 -10.66 -40.70 4.94
C GLU A 248 -11.40 -40.35 6.23
N SER A 249 -10.72 -39.69 7.18
CA SER A 249 -11.32 -39.36 8.49
C SER A 249 -12.06 -38.02 8.52
N GLY A 250 -11.85 -37.15 7.52
CA GLY A 250 -12.35 -35.77 7.51
C GLY A 250 -11.68 -34.85 8.54
N VAL A 251 -10.76 -35.37 9.35
CA VAL A 251 -10.03 -34.58 10.36
C VAL A 251 -9.12 -33.58 9.66
N ALA A 252 -9.23 -32.32 10.05
CA ALA A 252 -8.45 -31.26 9.45
C ALA A 252 -7.55 -30.55 10.46
N PHE A 253 -6.44 -30.05 9.93
CA PHE A 253 -5.45 -29.24 10.64
C PHE A 253 -5.22 -27.95 9.86
N VAL A 254 -4.97 -26.86 10.58
CA VAL A 254 -4.56 -25.60 9.99
C VAL A 254 -3.15 -25.24 10.44
N ARG A 255 -2.35 -24.71 9.52
CA ARG A 255 -1.01 -24.22 9.79
C ARG A 255 -1.10 -22.78 10.26
N VAL A 256 -0.55 -22.50 11.44
CA VAL A 256 -0.53 -21.16 12.03
C VAL A 256 0.25 -20.21 11.10
N ASP A 257 -0.28 -19.01 10.85
CA ASP A 257 0.37 -18.04 9.95
C ASP A 257 1.77 -17.65 10.47
N SER A 258 2.72 -17.57 9.54
CA SER A 258 4.14 -17.30 9.78
C SER A 258 4.81 -18.15 10.89
N ARG A 259 4.26 -19.33 11.20
CA ARG A 259 4.85 -20.31 12.11
C ARG A 259 4.85 -21.70 11.46
N ALA A 260 5.88 -22.49 11.77
CA ALA A 260 6.01 -23.88 11.36
C ALA A 260 5.23 -24.84 12.28
N THR A 261 4.00 -24.48 12.65
CA THR A 261 3.19 -25.27 13.58
C THR A 261 1.74 -25.40 13.14
N TRP A 262 1.10 -26.46 13.61
CA TRP A 262 -0.25 -26.88 13.26
C TRP A 262 -1.14 -26.96 14.49
N VAL A 263 -2.43 -26.75 14.29
CA VAL A 263 -3.48 -26.97 15.29
C VAL A 263 -4.68 -27.70 14.66
N PRO A 264 -5.44 -28.51 15.41
CA PRO A 264 -6.67 -29.13 14.91
C PRO A 264 -7.69 -28.07 14.50
N ALA A 265 -8.35 -28.24 13.36
CA ALA A 265 -9.38 -27.31 12.92
C ALA A 265 -10.68 -27.42 13.76
N SER A 266 -10.88 -28.53 14.47
CA SER A 266 -12.06 -28.78 15.31
C SER A 266 -12.13 -27.88 16.55
N CYS A 267 -11.01 -27.30 16.99
CA CYS A 267 -10.96 -26.37 18.12
C CYS A 267 -11.01 -24.89 17.69
N LEU A 268 -11.42 -24.62 16.45
CA LEU A 268 -11.42 -23.29 15.85
C LEU A 268 -12.78 -22.93 15.25
N ALA A 269 -13.19 -21.68 15.43
CA ALA A 269 -14.31 -21.06 14.72
C ALA A 269 -13.80 -19.88 13.89
N HIS A 270 -14.35 -19.68 12.69
CA HIS A 270 -13.96 -18.54 11.85
C HIS A 270 -14.22 -17.21 12.57
N HIS A 271 -13.23 -16.32 12.54
CA HIS A 271 -13.38 -14.94 12.97
C HIS A 271 -13.69 -14.07 11.75
N PRO A 272 -14.69 -13.16 11.82
CA PRO A 272 -14.96 -12.22 10.75
C PRO A 272 -13.71 -11.40 10.42
N THR A 273 -13.41 -11.27 9.14
CA THR A 273 -12.32 -10.46 8.61
C THR A 273 -12.80 -9.69 7.39
N SER A 274 -12.13 -8.60 7.09
CA SER A 274 -12.36 -7.81 5.90
C SER A 274 -11.18 -7.95 4.96
N THR A 275 -11.50 -8.09 3.68
CA THR A 275 -10.54 -8.05 2.57
C THR A 275 -10.53 -6.74 1.83
N ALA A 276 -11.35 -5.77 2.26
CA ALA A 276 -11.29 -4.42 1.75
C ALA A 276 -9.88 -3.86 1.97
N ARG A 277 -9.35 -3.11 1.01
CA ARG A 277 -8.05 -2.47 1.22
C ARG A 277 -8.22 -1.34 2.22
N VAL A 278 -7.39 -1.33 3.25
CA VAL A 278 -7.25 -0.21 4.17
C VAL A 278 -5.83 0.32 4.10
N VAL A 279 -5.68 1.64 4.22
CA VAL A 279 -4.40 2.30 4.38
C VAL A 279 -4.34 2.86 5.79
N VAL A 280 -3.22 2.64 6.48
CA VAL A 280 -3.00 3.06 7.85
C VAL A 280 -1.79 3.97 7.89
N ARG A 281 -1.92 5.11 8.59
CA ARG A 281 -0.79 5.97 8.95
C ARG A 281 -0.27 5.58 10.32
N VAL A 282 0.96 5.10 10.37
CA VAL A 282 1.62 4.69 11.61
C VAL A 282 1.91 5.93 12.46
N LYS A 283 1.19 6.11 13.58
CA LYS A 283 1.37 7.28 14.48
C LYS A 283 2.45 7.13 15.52
N ALA A 284 2.86 5.91 15.82
CA ALA A 284 3.96 5.59 16.72
C ALA A 284 4.69 4.36 16.18
N ALA A 285 5.95 4.15 16.56
CA ALA A 285 6.71 3.00 16.10
C ALA A 285 5.98 1.68 16.44
N THR A 286 5.61 0.90 15.42
CA THR A 286 4.77 -0.29 15.57
C THR A 286 5.49 -1.55 15.12
N GLY A 287 5.57 -2.55 16.00
CA GLY A 287 6.16 -3.85 15.67
C GLY A 287 5.32 -4.66 14.69
N ILE A 288 6.00 -5.37 13.79
CA ILE A 288 5.42 -6.42 12.94
C ILE A 288 5.66 -7.77 13.63
N TYR A 289 4.61 -8.54 13.89
CA TYR A 289 4.69 -9.82 14.60
C TYR A 289 4.34 -10.99 13.70
N ALA A 290 4.88 -12.18 13.97
CA ALA A 290 4.62 -13.36 13.14
C ALA A 290 3.13 -13.77 13.14
N GLY A 291 2.43 -13.55 14.26
CA GLY A 291 1.02 -13.91 14.40
C GLY A 291 0.21 -12.87 15.16
N VAL A 292 -1.11 -13.01 15.09
CA VAL A 292 -2.10 -12.16 15.76
C VAL A 292 -1.94 -12.12 17.29
N VAL A 293 -1.43 -13.20 17.90
CA VAL A 293 -1.26 -13.33 19.35
C VAL A 293 0.20 -13.16 19.75
N SER A 294 0.50 -12.19 20.63
CA SER A 294 1.08 -12.45 21.96
C SER A 294 1.96 -11.30 22.45
N ARG A 295 1.72 -10.90 23.71
CA ARG A 295 2.51 -9.98 24.53
C ARG A 295 3.97 -10.43 24.80
N ALA A 296 4.45 -11.50 24.16
CA ALA A 296 5.77 -12.10 24.40
C ALA A 296 6.51 -12.50 23.10
N GLN A 297 6.18 -11.90 21.95
CA GLN A 297 6.95 -12.10 20.72
C GLN A 297 7.94 -10.95 20.49
N ASN A 298 9.15 -11.28 20.08
CA ASN A 298 10.03 -10.29 19.46
C ASN A 298 9.41 -9.85 18.14
N SER A 299 9.45 -8.55 17.86
CA SER A 299 9.04 -8.04 16.56
C SER A 299 9.98 -8.56 15.48
N LEU A 300 9.41 -8.92 14.32
CA LEU A 300 10.16 -9.30 13.12
C LEU A 300 10.80 -8.07 12.47
N ALA A 301 10.11 -6.93 12.56
CA ALA A 301 10.54 -5.62 12.09
C ALA A 301 9.73 -4.53 12.80
N THR A 302 10.10 -3.27 12.62
CA THR A 302 9.40 -2.11 13.21
C THR A 302 9.04 -1.11 12.12
N LEU A 303 7.74 -0.82 12.00
CA LEU A 303 7.22 0.27 11.20
C LEU A 303 7.54 1.60 11.88
N GLN A 304 8.13 2.53 11.13
CA GLN A 304 8.49 3.85 11.67
C GLN A 304 7.26 4.77 11.70
N GLU A 305 7.25 5.69 12.67
CA GLU A 305 6.25 6.76 12.72
C GLU A 305 6.21 7.54 11.40
N GLY A 306 5.00 7.89 10.96
CA GLY A 306 4.74 8.58 9.71
C GLY A 306 4.64 7.68 8.48
N THR A 307 5.06 6.41 8.56
CA THR A 307 4.97 5.46 7.44
C THR A 307 3.51 5.14 7.11
N LEU A 308 3.21 4.98 5.83
CA LEU A 308 1.94 4.42 5.38
C LEU A 308 2.08 2.93 5.09
N VAL A 309 1.11 2.15 5.54
CA VAL A 309 1.01 0.72 5.22
C VAL A 309 -0.38 0.39 4.71
N ALA A 310 -0.45 -0.53 3.75
CA ALA A 310 -1.72 -1.07 3.27
C ALA A 310 -1.95 -2.48 3.81
N SER A 311 -3.21 -2.82 4.05
CA SER A 311 -3.63 -4.17 4.38
C SER A 311 -4.89 -4.56 3.63
N GLN A 312 -4.94 -5.82 3.19
CA GLN A 312 -6.12 -6.48 2.62
C GLN A 312 -6.59 -7.66 3.49
N LEU A 313 -6.05 -7.82 4.69
CA LEU A 313 -6.54 -8.81 5.64
C LEU A 313 -6.47 -8.19 7.02
N HIS A 314 -7.62 -7.76 7.51
CA HIS A 314 -7.73 -7.07 8.77
C HIS A 314 -9.06 -7.35 9.47
N PHE A 315 -9.11 -7.08 10.77
CA PHE A 315 -10.32 -7.18 11.59
C PHE A 315 -10.17 -6.31 12.84
N ASN A 316 -11.30 -5.98 13.49
CA ASN A 316 -11.31 -5.17 14.70
C ASN A 316 -11.64 -6.03 15.93
N VAL A 317 -11.01 -5.69 17.06
CA VAL A 317 -11.38 -6.16 18.40
C VAL A 317 -11.49 -4.91 19.29
N GLY A 318 -12.72 -4.49 19.58
CA GLY A 318 -12.94 -3.16 20.16
C GLY A 318 -12.50 -2.07 19.18
N GLU A 319 -11.71 -1.11 19.65
CA GLU A 319 -11.17 -0.02 18.83
C GLU A 319 -9.81 -0.34 18.18
N THR A 320 -9.25 -1.52 18.46
CA THR A 320 -7.98 -1.99 17.93
C THR A 320 -8.18 -2.72 16.60
N LEU A 321 -7.53 -2.21 15.56
CA LEU A 321 -7.42 -2.82 14.24
C LEU A 321 -6.24 -3.78 14.22
N PHE A 322 -6.49 -5.04 13.92
CA PHE A 322 -5.46 -6.04 13.62
C PHE A 322 -5.34 -6.15 12.10
N ALA A 323 -4.15 -5.88 11.56
CA ALA A 323 -3.93 -5.87 10.13
C ALA A 323 -2.67 -6.67 9.77
N ARG A 324 -2.79 -7.52 8.75
CA ARG A 324 -1.65 -8.20 8.14
C ARG A 324 -1.01 -7.25 7.14
N VAL A 325 0.26 -6.94 7.35
CA VAL A 325 1.03 -5.96 6.57
C VAL A 325 2.25 -6.62 5.94
N SER A 326 2.70 -6.05 4.82
CA SER A 326 3.99 -6.37 4.20
C SER A 326 4.83 -5.11 4.12
N ALA A 327 6.00 -5.11 4.76
CA ALA A 327 6.91 -3.97 4.76
C ALA A 327 8.36 -4.45 4.84
N GLY A 328 9.24 -3.91 4.00
CA GLY A 328 10.67 -4.25 4.01
C GLY A 328 10.96 -5.74 3.76
N GLY A 329 10.14 -6.44 2.98
CA GLY A 329 10.25 -7.89 2.74
C GLY A 329 9.76 -8.77 3.89
N VAL A 330 9.30 -8.17 5.00
CA VAL A 330 8.70 -8.88 6.14
C VAL A 330 7.17 -8.84 6.01
N VAL A 331 6.53 -9.99 6.24
CA VAL A 331 5.07 -10.11 6.32
C VAL A 331 4.69 -10.53 7.72
N GLY A 332 3.71 -9.85 8.31
CA GLY A 332 3.23 -10.18 9.64
C GLY A 332 2.03 -9.34 10.06
N TRP A 333 1.73 -9.37 11.34
CA TRP A 333 0.56 -8.75 11.95
C TRP A 333 0.97 -7.53 12.77
N CYS A 334 0.20 -6.46 12.64
CA CYS A 334 0.31 -5.23 13.42
C CYS A 334 -1.02 -4.89 14.07
N THR A 335 -0.95 -4.11 15.13
CA THR A 335 -2.11 -3.50 15.79
C THR A 335 -2.06 -2.00 15.62
N PHE A 336 -3.21 -1.42 15.26
CA PHE A 336 -3.39 0.02 15.07
C PHE A 336 -4.65 0.48 15.79
N GLU A 337 -4.76 1.78 16.04
CA GLU A 337 -6.01 2.36 16.47
C GLU A 337 -6.91 2.66 15.27
N SER A 338 -8.23 2.68 15.50
CA SER A 338 -9.19 3.10 14.47
C SER A 338 -8.90 4.53 13.95
N SER A 339 -8.28 5.37 14.79
CA SER A 339 -7.86 6.74 14.47
C SER A 339 -6.66 6.81 13.50
N ASP A 340 -5.97 5.70 13.25
CA ASP A 340 -4.80 5.60 12.35
C ASP A 340 -5.20 5.34 10.90
N LEU A 341 -6.46 4.96 10.67
CA LEU A 341 -6.99 4.67 9.34
C LEU A 341 -7.05 5.94 8.48
N LEU A 342 -6.63 5.79 7.22
CA LEU A 342 -6.82 6.76 6.15
C LEU A 342 -7.87 6.22 5.16
N PRO A 343 -9.17 6.47 5.42
CA PRO A 343 -10.25 5.94 4.59
C PRO A 343 -10.25 6.53 3.17
N GLN A 344 -9.64 7.70 3.00
CA GLN A 344 -9.50 8.39 1.73
C GLN A 344 -8.12 9.02 1.63
N CYS A 345 -7.72 9.37 0.40
CA CYS A 345 -6.50 10.12 0.17
C CYS A 345 -6.48 11.37 1.06
N PRO A 346 -5.39 11.64 1.80
CA PRO A 346 -5.28 12.85 2.60
C PRO A 346 -5.57 14.11 1.75
N PRO A 347 -6.41 15.05 2.23
CA PRO A 347 -6.74 16.24 1.45
C PRO A 347 -5.49 17.10 1.29
N ARG A 348 -5.36 17.80 0.17
CA ARG A 348 -4.27 18.75 -0.03
C ARG A 348 -4.45 19.93 0.93
N LEU A 349 -3.40 20.24 1.68
CA LEU A 349 -3.36 21.35 2.63
C LEU A 349 -2.40 22.42 2.12
N ALA A 350 -2.61 23.67 2.53
CA ALA A 350 -1.70 24.77 2.22
C ALA A 350 -1.40 24.88 0.70
N GLU A 351 -2.45 24.76 -0.13
CA GLU A 351 -2.29 24.72 -1.59
C GLU A 351 -1.84 26.07 -2.15
N GLN A 352 -2.35 27.15 -1.56
CA GLN A 352 -1.93 28.51 -1.90
C GLN A 352 -0.50 28.76 -1.41
N SER A 353 0.13 29.77 -1.98
CA SER A 353 1.46 30.19 -1.59
C SER A 353 1.45 30.83 -0.20
N ALA A 354 2.48 30.60 0.61
CA ALA A 354 2.53 31.04 2.02
C ALA A 354 2.19 32.53 2.21
N GLY A 355 2.69 33.42 1.35
CA GLY A 355 2.38 34.85 1.46
C GLY A 355 0.90 35.21 1.31
N ARG A 356 0.08 34.35 0.68
CA ARG A 356 -1.38 34.55 0.60
C ARG A 356 -2.10 34.20 1.90
N HIS A 357 -1.42 33.53 2.81
CA HIS A 357 -1.89 33.26 4.17
C HIS A 357 -1.44 34.34 5.17
N ILE A 358 -0.94 35.49 4.71
CA ILE A 358 -0.57 36.64 5.55
C ILE A 358 -1.55 37.79 5.27
N PRO A 359 -2.67 37.89 6.03
CA PRO A 359 -3.66 38.93 5.81
C PRO A 359 -3.15 40.34 6.15
N VAL A 360 -2.26 40.47 7.13
CA VAL A 360 -1.75 41.77 7.59
C VAL A 360 -0.26 41.69 7.86
N ALA A 361 0.51 42.59 7.25
CA ALA A 361 1.90 42.88 7.56
C ALA A 361 2.12 44.39 7.36
N ILE A 362 2.02 45.16 8.44
CA ILE A 362 2.00 46.62 8.39
C ILE A 362 2.96 47.26 9.42
N LEU A 363 3.55 48.37 9.02
CA LEU A 363 4.46 49.21 9.81
C LEU A 363 3.95 50.66 9.84
N GLN A 364 4.09 51.33 10.97
CA GLN A 364 3.88 52.78 11.08
C GLN A 364 4.60 53.37 12.30
N GLY A 365 5.76 54.01 12.06
CA GLY A 365 6.62 54.50 13.15
C GLY A 365 7.03 53.34 14.06
N GLU A 366 6.82 53.48 15.38
CA GLU A 366 7.10 52.41 16.35
C GLU A 366 6.05 51.27 16.31
N TYR A 367 4.88 51.53 15.72
CA TYR A 367 3.82 50.54 15.66
C TYR A 367 3.98 49.58 14.49
N HIS A 368 3.67 48.31 14.73
CA HIS A 368 3.70 47.26 13.74
C HIS A 368 2.69 46.16 14.07
N LEU A 369 2.14 45.52 13.04
CA LEU A 369 1.24 44.39 13.19
C LEU A 369 1.47 43.37 12.08
N LEU A 370 1.74 42.13 12.49
CA LEU A 370 1.79 40.95 11.64
C LEU A 370 0.72 39.96 12.11
N VAL A 371 -0.10 39.50 11.16
CA VAL A 371 -1.12 38.46 11.36
C VAL A 371 -0.82 37.33 10.39
N LEU A 372 -0.70 36.11 10.91
CA LEU A 372 -0.30 34.92 10.16
C LEU A 372 -1.40 33.86 10.26
N ASN A 373 -1.95 33.41 9.12
CA ASN A 373 -2.91 32.31 9.06
C ASN A 373 -2.17 30.97 8.99
N GLU A 374 -1.98 30.32 10.13
CA GLU A 374 -1.25 29.05 10.26
C GLU A 374 -2.16 27.86 9.95
N VAL A 375 -1.85 27.16 8.86
CA VAL A 375 -2.56 25.95 8.44
C VAL A 375 -2.19 24.78 9.36
N GLN A 376 -3.18 24.19 9.99
CA GLN A 376 -3.04 23.04 10.89
C GLN A 376 -3.05 21.71 10.12
N SER A 377 -2.71 20.61 10.80
CA SER A 377 -2.63 19.27 10.22
C SER A 377 -3.99 18.69 9.75
N ASP A 378 -5.08 19.19 10.33
CA ASP A 378 -6.47 18.89 9.95
C ASP A 378 -7.00 19.82 8.85
N GLY A 379 -6.21 20.83 8.44
CA GLY A 379 -6.56 21.83 7.45
C GLY A 379 -7.30 23.06 8.01
N SER A 380 -7.58 23.10 9.31
CA SER A 380 -8.06 24.33 9.96
C SER A 380 -6.98 25.42 9.93
N ILE A 381 -7.41 26.67 10.11
CA ILE A 381 -6.52 27.83 10.16
C ILE A 381 -6.59 28.44 11.55
N THR A 382 -5.44 28.72 12.16
CA THR A 382 -5.33 29.52 13.38
C THR A 382 -4.57 30.80 13.09
N GLN A 383 -4.92 31.91 13.76
CA GLN A 383 -4.18 33.16 13.60
C GLN A 383 -3.12 33.34 14.68
N LYS A 384 -1.89 33.63 14.25
CA LYS A 384 -0.83 34.12 15.14
C LYS A 384 -0.58 35.59 14.92
N PHE A 385 -0.29 36.28 16.01
CA PHE A 385 -0.12 37.72 16.05
C PHE A 385 1.27 38.08 16.56
N LYS A 386 1.91 39.04 15.90
CA LYS A 386 3.13 39.72 16.38
C LYS A 386 2.93 41.21 16.20
N TYR A 387 2.98 41.97 17.29
CA TYR A 387 2.65 43.38 17.23
C TYR A 387 3.28 44.21 18.33
N CYS A 388 3.46 45.49 18.01
CA CYS A 388 3.43 46.61 18.94
C CYS A 388 2.38 47.57 18.36
N ILE A 389 1.22 47.70 19.00
CA ILE A 389 0.09 48.51 18.49
C ILE A 389 -0.55 49.30 19.63
N PRO A 390 -1.35 50.34 19.31
CA PRO A 390 -2.12 51.05 20.33
C PRO A 390 -2.99 50.09 21.16
N HIS A 391 -3.03 50.30 22.49
CA HIS A 391 -3.76 49.44 23.41
C HIS A 391 -5.26 49.28 23.03
N ALA A 392 -5.89 50.34 22.52
CA ALA A 392 -7.27 50.29 22.06
C ALA A 392 -7.48 49.34 20.87
N MET A 393 -6.48 49.23 19.98
CA MET A 393 -6.50 48.29 18.84
C MET A 393 -6.29 46.86 19.31
N ALA A 394 -5.33 46.63 20.22
CA ALA A 394 -5.07 45.31 20.81
C ALA A 394 -6.34 44.72 21.45
N ARG A 395 -7.11 45.54 22.17
CA ARG A 395 -8.41 45.13 22.73
C ARG A 395 -9.40 44.65 21.66
N GLN A 396 -9.37 45.23 20.46
CA GLN A 396 -10.24 44.77 19.37
C GLN A 396 -9.73 43.47 18.73
N ILE A 397 -8.42 43.21 18.73
CA ILE A 397 -7.88 41.89 18.38
C ILE A 397 -8.37 40.83 19.39
N ASP A 398 -8.32 41.13 20.69
CA ASP A 398 -8.86 40.23 21.72
C ASP A 398 -10.36 39.96 21.53
N ASN A 399 -11.12 40.99 21.14
CA ASN A 399 -12.53 40.82 20.78
C ASN A 399 -12.74 39.93 19.54
N CYS A 400 -11.87 40.02 18.53
CA CYS A 400 -11.91 39.09 17.40
C CYS A 400 -11.67 37.66 17.88
N ILE A 401 -10.62 37.42 18.66
CA ILE A 401 -10.27 36.09 19.19
C ILE A 401 -11.44 35.53 20.02
N ALA A 402 -11.96 36.31 20.97
CA ALA A 402 -13.04 35.91 21.87
C ALA A 402 -14.36 35.59 21.13
N LYS A 403 -14.55 36.13 19.92
CA LYS A 403 -15.74 35.90 19.08
C LYS A 403 -15.48 34.93 17.94
N GLY A 404 -14.31 34.30 17.89
CA GLY A 404 -13.93 33.35 16.83
C GLY A 404 -13.78 34.00 15.45
N ARG A 405 -13.42 35.28 15.38
CA ARG A 405 -13.15 36.01 14.14
C ARG A 405 -11.68 35.96 13.79
N HIS A 406 -11.39 35.81 12.51
CA HIS A 406 -10.07 36.05 11.96
C HIS A 406 -9.96 37.52 11.56
N VAL A 407 -8.90 38.20 12.00
CA VAL A 407 -8.51 39.51 11.50
C VAL A 407 -8.21 39.39 10.01
N THR A 408 -8.96 40.13 9.19
CA THR A 408 -8.88 40.07 7.72
C THR A 408 -8.05 41.23 7.16
N HIS A 409 -8.21 42.42 7.73
CA HIS A 409 -7.51 43.63 7.31
C HIS A 409 -7.22 44.53 8.51
N ALA A 410 -6.17 45.33 8.41
CA ALA A 410 -5.84 46.36 9.38
C ALA A 410 -5.05 47.50 8.72
N ALA A 411 -5.10 48.68 9.34
CA ALA A 411 -4.31 49.84 8.93
C ALA A 411 -3.80 50.61 10.15
N LEU A 412 -2.64 51.24 10.00
CA LEU A 412 -2.03 52.14 10.98
C LEU A 412 -1.73 53.48 10.28
N GLY A 413 -1.96 54.59 10.98
CA GLY A 413 -1.80 55.94 10.46
C GLY A 413 -0.76 56.77 11.22
N PRO A 414 -0.22 57.82 10.59
CA PRO A 414 0.88 58.61 11.13
C PRO A 414 0.57 59.37 12.41
N ASN A 415 -0.71 59.65 12.68
CA ASN A 415 -1.14 60.36 13.88
C ASN A 415 -1.77 59.42 14.91
N GLY A 416 -1.42 58.12 14.85
CA GLY A 416 -1.97 57.08 15.72
C GLY A 416 -3.38 56.62 15.33
N GLN A 417 -3.82 56.95 14.11
CA GLN A 417 -5.08 56.41 13.58
C GLN A 417 -4.94 54.91 13.33
N TRP A 418 -6.01 54.15 13.50
CA TRP A 418 -6.00 52.73 13.12
C TRP A 418 -7.38 52.26 12.68
N TYR A 419 -7.37 51.20 11.87
CA TYR A 419 -8.54 50.44 11.44
C TYR A 419 -8.25 48.94 11.61
N LEU A 420 -9.26 48.19 12.01
CA LEU A 420 -9.21 46.73 12.15
C LEU A 420 -10.52 46.13 11.67
N SER A 421 -10.45 45.07 10.86
CA SER A 421 -11.61 44.25 10.51
C SER A 421 -11.36 42.79 10.81
N GLY A 422 -12.40 42.09 11.25
CA GLY A 422 -12.37 40.65 11.41
C GLY A 422 -13.70 39.99 11.08
N THR A 423 -13.60 38.79 10.54
CA THR A 423 -14.73 38.00 10.04
C THR A 423 -14.55 36.55 10.48
N LYS A 424 -15.64 35.84 10.79
CA LYS A 424 -15.52 34.42 11.15
C LYS A 424 -15.06 33.60 9.92
N PRO A 425 -14.41 32.44 10.12
CA PRO A 425 -13.97 31.58 9.02
C PRO A 425 -15.09 31.15 8.05
N ASP A 426 -16.34 31.11 8.52
CA ASP A 426 -17.53 30.81 7.70
C ASP A 426 -18.06 32.02 6.91
N GLY A 427 -17.39 33.17 6.97
CA GLY A 427 -17.78 34.43 6.33
C GLY A 427 -18.81 35.26 7.12
N THR A 428 -19.33 34.74 8.24
CA THR A 428 -20.37 35.43 9.01
C THR A 428 -19.80 36.36 10.08
N GLY A 429 -20.67 37.22 10.63
CA GLY A 429 -20.37 38.01 11.81
C GLY A 429 -19.22 39.00 11.64
N ALA A 430 -18.96 39.47 10.42
CA ALA A 430 -17.96 40.48 10.11
C ALA A 430 -18.17 41.75 10.96
N TYR A 431 -17.07 42.35 11.42
CA TYR A 431 -17.10 43.60 12.16
C TYR A 431 -15.83 44.40 11.89
N CYS A 432 -15.91 45.73 12.01
CA CYS A 432 -14.75 46.61 11.91
C CYS A 432 -14.79 47.67 13.00
N TRP A 433 -13.60 48.20 13.30
CA TRP A 433 -13.36 49.21 14.30
C TRP A 433 -12.32 50.19 13.78
N ALA A 434 -12.41 51.42 14.25
CA ALA A 434 -11.39 52.43 14.03
C ALA A 434 -11.14 53.23 15.30
N SER A 435 -9.98 53.87 15.37
CA SER A 435 -9.62 54.77 16.46
C SER A 435 -10.47 56.03 16.46
N GLU A 436 -10.68 56.66 17.64
CA GLU A 436 -11.49 57.89 17.75
C GLU A 436 -10.92 59.07 16.94
N ASN A 437 -9.60 59.13 16.81
CA ASN A 437 -8.86 60.11 16.02
C ASN A 437 -8.79 59.78 14.51
N ALA A 438 -9.39 58.68 14.04
CA ALA A 438 -9.60 58.46 12.62
C ALA A 438 -10.54 59.54 12.04
N PRO A 439 -10.35 59.97 10.77
CA PRO A 439 -11.17 61.00 10.16
C PRO A 439 -12.66 60.72 10.35
N TRP A 440 -13.43 61.74 10.74
CA TRP A 440 -14.85 61.57 11.03
C TRP A 440 -15.63 61.01 9.84
N SER A 441 -15.35 61.53 8.63
CA SER A 441 -15.95 61.03 7.39
C SER A 441 -15.64 59.55 7.14
N PHE A 442 -14.41 59.11 7.39
CA PHE A 442 -14.07 57.68 7.32
C PHE A 442 -14.88 56.85 8.33
N ARG A 443 -14.97 57.28 9.59
CA ARG A 443 -15.66 56.50 10.64
C ARG A 443 -17.16 56.35 10.42
N GLN A 444 -17.80 57.24 9.67
CA GLN A 444 -19.23 57.13 9.39
C GLN A 444 -19.54 56.01 8.41
N ASP A 445 -18.68 55.81 7.42
CA ASP A 445 -18.97 54.99 6.26
C ASP A 445 -18.03 53.77 6.12
N MET A 446 -17.03 53.63 7.02
CA MET A 446 -16.08 52.51 6.96
C MET A 446 -16.79 51.15 6.88
N ALA A 447 -16.40 50.34 5.91
CA ALA A 447 -16.95 49.01 5.72
C ALA A 447 -16.07 47.92 6.37
N VAL A 448 -16.62 46.72 6.50
CA VAL A 448 -15.87 45.53 6.92
C VAL A 448 -15.06 44.98 5.76
N ASN A 449 -13.94 44.31 6.05
CA ASN A 449 -13.01 43.75 5.06
C ASN A 449 -12.43 44.80 4.07
N SER A 450 -12.54 46.09 4.37
CA SER A 450 -11.93 47.13 3.57
C SER A 450 -10.42 47.16 3.75
N ARG A 451 -9.73 47.53 2.68
CA ARG A 451 -8.32 47.91 2.74
C ARG A 451 -8.25 49.40 2.98
N VAL A 452 -7.43 49.81 3.95
CA VAL A 452 -7.40 51.20 4.40
C VAL A 452 -5.96 51.69 4.46
N ALA A 453 -5.74 52.95 4.10
CA ALA A 453 -4.49 53.67 4.34
C ALA A 453 -4.79 55.06 4.89
N PHE A 454 -4.04 55.46 5.92
CA PHE A 454 -4.15 56.79 6.53
C PHE A 454 -2.92 57.63 6.17
N GLY A 455 -3.15 58.89 5.82
CA GLY A 455 -2.11 59.89 5.58
C GLY A 455 -2.12 61.00 6.64
N ARG A 456 -1.26 62.00 6.45
CA ARG A 456 -1.25 63.22 7.27
C ARG A 456 -2.45 64.11 6.95
N ASP A 457 -2.70 65.09 7.81
CA ASP A 457 -3.75 66.11 7.61
C ASP A 457 -5.16 65.54 7.35
N GLY A 458 -5.46 64.39 7.96
CA GLY A 458 -6.75 63.72 7.84
C GLY A 458 -6.94 62.93 6.55
N LYS A 459 -5.91 62.82 5.69
CA LYS A 459 -5.98 62.04 4.45
C LYS A 459 -6.30 60.57 4.73
N PHE A 460 -7.15 59.97 3.91
CA PHE A 460 -7.39 58.53 3.94
C PHE A 460 -7.78 57.99 2.57
N LEU A 461 -7.57 56.69 2.41
CA LEU A 461 -8.02 55.87 1.28
C LEU A 461 -8.66 54.61 1.85
N GLU A 462 -9.87 54.30 1.40
CA GLU A 462 -10.56 53.05 1.67
C GLU A 462 -10.93 52.40 0.34
N LEU A 463 -10.57 51.12 0.20
CA LEU A 463 -10.99 50.27 -0.90
C LEU A 463 -11.82 49.13 -0.32
N GLU A 464 -13.12 49.16 -0.58
CA GLU A 464 -14.05 48.10 -0.18
C GLU A 464 -13.85 46.84 -1.04
N GLU A 465 -14.30 45.69 -0.52
CA GLU A 465 -14.27 44.40 -1.23
C GLU A 465 -15.04 44.44 -2.57
N GLY A 466 -16.08 45.30 -2.67
CA GLY A 466 -16.84 45.56 -3.90
C GLY A 466 -16.13 46.45 -4.94
N GLY A 467 -14.92 46.93 -4.65
CA GLY A 467 -14.14 47.80 -5.52
C GLY A 467 -14.49 49.29 -5.43
N GLN A 468 -15.40 49.69 -4.54
CA GLN A 468 -15.68 51.10 -4.26
C GLN A 468 -14.51 51.74 -3.53
N VAL A 469 -14.22 52.98 -3.88
CA VAL A 469 -13.10 53.75 -3.34
C VAL A 469 -13.65 55.00 -2.66
N TYR A 470 -13.36 55.14 -1.36
CA TYR A 470 -13.64 56.34 -0.58
C TYR A 470 -12.33 56.99 -0.17
N GLU A 471 -12.28 58.32 -0.23
CA GLU A 471 -11.03 59.04 0.00
C GLU A 471 -11.24 60.44 0.56
N TYR A 472 -10.18 60.94 1.19
CA TYR A 472 -10.01 62.36 1.41
C TYR A 472 -8.56 62.75 1.20
N GLY A 473 -8.33 63.76 0.36
CA GLY A 473 -7.04 64.40 0.15
C GLY A 473 -6.00 63.54 -0.58
N THR A 474 -6.43 62.63 -1.47
CA THR A 474 -5.56 61.91 -2.41
C THR A 474 -5.66 62.48 -3.84
N SER A 475 -4.77 62.09 -4.76
CA SER A 475 -4.91 62.48 -6.16
C SER A 475 -6.03 61.71 -6.88
N THR A 476 -6.71 62.38 -7.82
CA THR A 476 -7.69 61.74 -8.71
C THR A 476 -7.11 60.61 -9.53
N HIS A 477 -5.78 60.57 -9.73
CA HIS A 477 -5.11 59.49 -10.43
C HIS A 477 -5.10 58.19 -9.61
N VAL A 478 -4.81 58.27 -8.31
CA VAL A 478 -4.86 57.13 -7.39
C VAL A 478 -6.27 56.54 -7.34
N VAL A 479 -7.29 57.38 -7.18
CA VAL A 479 -8.70 56.95 -7.17
C VAL A 479 -9.07 56.21 -8.45
N ARG A 480 -8.83 56.81 -9.62
CA ARG A 480 -9.12 56.18 -10.93
C ARG A 480 -8.39 54.86 -11.11
N ARG A 481 -7.16 54.78 -10.60
CA ARG A 481 -6.35 53.58 -10.71
C ARG A 481 -6.92 52.45 -9.85
N LEU A 482 -7.23 52.72 -8.58
CA LEU A 482 -7.88 51.77 -7.68
C LEU A 482 -9.24 51.31 -8.20
N SER A 483 -10.11 52.23 -8.65
CA SER A 483 -11.44 51.89 -9.16
C SER A 483 -11.42 51.07 -10.47
N SER A 484 -10.32 51.08 -11.21
CA SER A 484 -10.20 50.36 -12.50
C SER A 484 -9.28 49.15 -12.44
N ALA A 485 -8.66 48.86 -11.30
CA ALA A 485 -7.77 47.73 -11.10
C ALA A 485 -8.56 46.43 -10.95
N ARG A 486 -8.08 45.34 -11.55
CA ARG A 486 -8.66 44.00 -11.31
C ARG A 486 -8.12 43.38 -10.04
N LYS A 487 -6.87 43.73 -9.71
CA LYS A 487 -6.20 43.26 -8.50
C LYS A 487 -5.33 44.39 -7.97
N VAL A 488 -5.58 44.79 -6.74
CA VAL A 488 -4.72 45.73 -6.01
C VAL A 488 -3.78 44.92 -5.13
N VAL A 489 -2.48 45.20 -5.19
CA VAL A 489 -1.46 44.54 -4.34
C VAL A 489 -1.23 45.38 -3.10
N ALA A 490 -0.97 46.68 -3.24
CA ALA A 490 -0.76 47.60 -2.13
C ALA A 490 -1.11 49.03 -2.52
N PHE A 491 -1.43 49.85 -1.53
CA PHE A 491 -1.50 51.30 -1.68
C PHE A 491 -1.25 51.94 -0.32
N GLY A 492 -0.84 53.20 -0.33
CA GLY A 492 -0.61 53.90 0.92
C GLY A 492 -0.09 55.32 0.75
N PHE A 493 0.06 55.98 1.89
CA PHE A 493 0.65 57.30 2.01
C PHE A 493 2.01 57.21 2.67
N VAL A 494 2.95 58.07 2.25
CA VAL A 494 4.32 58.12 2.79
C VAL A 494 4.75 59.58 2.94
N GLY A 495 5.33 59.92 4.08
CA GLY A 495 5.75 61.30 4.34
C GLY A 495 4.57 62.26 4.42
N TYR A 496 4.70 63.43 3.77
CA TYR A 496 3.69 64.49 3.81
C TYR A 496 2.71 64.41 2.63
N ASP A 497 3.24 64.26 1.41
CA ASP A 497 2.47 64.23 0.16
C ASP A 497 2.74 62.99 -0.70
N GLY A 498 3.51 62.03 -0.19
CA GLY A 498 3.79 60.79 -0.89
C GLY A 498 2.58 59.88 -0.90
N GLU A 499 2.26 59.31 -2.07
CA GLU A 499 1.23 58.30 -2.24
C GLU A 499 1.66 57.27 -3.29
N PHE A 500 1.19 56.04 -3.15
CA PHE A 500 1.50 54.98 -4.08
C PHE A 500 0.37 53.98 -4.24
N VAL A 501 0.35 53.32 -5.39
CA VAL A 501 -0.52 52.17 -5.71
C VAL A 501 0.30 51.15 -6.48
N LYS A 502 0.21 49.88 -6.08
CA LYS A 502 0.62 48.73 -6.88
C LYS A 502 -0.62 47.90 -7.20
N ASP A 503 -0.87 47.68 -8.49
CA ASP A 503 -1.98 46.88 -8.99
C ASP A 503 -1.53 45.96 -10.13
N ASP A 504 -2.50 45.33 -10.81
CA ASP A 504 -2.29 44.47 -11.97
C ASP A 504 -1.72 45.20 -13.20
N LYS A 505 -1.75 46.54 -13.22
CA LYS A 505 -1.21 47.39 -14.30
C LYS A 505 0.18 47.94 -13.97
N GLY A 506 0.77 47.60 -12.82
CA GLY A 506 2.09 48.08 -12.38
C GLY A 506 2.02 49.03 -11.17
N ALA A 507 3.10 49.75 -10.90
CA ALA A 507 3.13 50.75 -9.83
C ALA A 507 2.86 52.17 -10.36
N TYR A 508 2.16 52.95 -9.54
CA TYR A 508 2.08 54.40 -9.63
C TYR A 508 2.54 54.99 -8.31
N SER A 509 3.28 56.09 -8.36
CA SER A 509 3.62 56.85 -7.16
C SER A 509 3.74 58.35 -7.45
N HIS A 510 3.47 59.15 -6.44
CA HIS A 510 3.71 60.59 -6.41
C HIS A 510 4.52 60.92 -5.15
N CYS A 511 5.51 61.80 -5.26
CA CYS A 511 6.38 62.22 -4.14
C CYS A 511 6.95 61.06 -3.30
N LEU A 512 7.30 59.94 -3.96
CA LEU A 512 7.87 58.74 -3.36
C LEU A 512 9.35 58.59 -3.74
N ALA A 513 10.14 57.94 -2.89
CA ALA A 513 11.52 57.62 -3.21
C ALA A 513 11.59 56.71 -4.46
N GLY A 514 12.39 57.10 -5.45
CA GLY A 514 12.49 56.38 -6.74
C GLY A 514 12.90 54.92 -6.56
N TRP A 515 13.87 54.66 -5.67
CA TRP A 515 14.34 53.31 -5.35
C TRP A 515 13.20 52.41 -4.87
N PHE A 516 12.28 52.89 -4.03
CA PHE A 516 11.21 52.03 -3.51
C PHE A 516 10.23 51.62 -4.62
N LYS A 517 9.92 52.55 -5.53
CA LYS A 517 9.09 52.23 -6.69
C LYS A 517 9.79 51.23 -7.60
N ASP A 518 11.04 51.47 -7.94
CA ASP A 518 11.74 50.70 -8.99
C ASP A 518 12.27 49.36 -8.47
N ASP A 519 12.74 49.31 -7.22
CA ASP A 519 13.39 48.14 -6.62
C ASP A 519 12.43 47.25 -5.82
N ILE A 520 11.28 47.77 -5.37
CA ILE A 520 10.30 47.00 -4.58
C ILE A 520 8.97 46.85 -5.31
N LEU A 521 8.36 47.96 -5.76
CA LEU A 521 7.03 47.87 -6.37
C LEU A 521 7.06 47.28 -7.78
N ASP A 522 7.96 47.75 -8.65
CA ASP A 522 8.04 47.33 -10.07
C ASP A 522 9.15 46.33 -10.37
N ALA A 523 10.04 46.07 -9.42
CA ALA A 523 11.11 45.10 -9.60
C ALA A 523 10.58 43.70 -9.91
N LYS A 524 11.37 42.97 -10.71
CA LYS A 524 11.21 41.52 -10.78
C LYS A 524 11.61 40.93 -9.43
N PRO A 525 10.73 40.16 -8.76
CA PRO A 525 11.07 39.52 -7.49
C PRO A 525 12.33 38.65 -7.63
N PRO A 526 13.11 38.48 -6.55
CA PRO A 526 14.23 37.55 -6.55
C PRO A 526 13.79 36.14 -6.97
N ARG A 527 14.75 35.37 -7.50
CA ARG A 527 14.46 34.01 -7.94
C ARG A 527 13.94 33.18 -6.76
N GLY A 528 12.75 32.61 -6.93
CA GLY A 528 12.11 31.77 -5.91
C GLY A 528 11.04 32.48 -5.09
N PHE A 529 10.99 33.81 -5.07
CA PHE A 529 10.06 34.57 -4.21
C PHE A 529 8.61 34.52 -4.72
N GLY A 530 8.42 34.43 -6.03
CA GLY A 530 7.09 34.53 -6.64
C GLY A 530 6.55 35.96 -6.61
N ALA A 531 5.26 36.14 -6.92
CA ALA A 531 4.67 37.46 -7.06
C ALA A 531 4.59 38.21 -5.71
N LEU A 532 4.59 39.55 -5.76
CA LEU A 532 4.32 40.39 -4.60
C LEU A 532 2.84 40.25 -4.18
N CYS A 533 2.60 39.93 -2.91
CA CYS A 533 1.28 39.77 -2.30
C CYS A 533 0.81 41.05 -1.61
N SER A 534 1.68 41.66 -0.82
CA SER A 534 1.42 42.91 -0.10
C SER A 534 2.73 43.62 0.21
N VAL A 535 2.67 44.93 0.46
CA VAL A 535 3.81 45.71 0.95
C VAL A 535 3.33 46.82 1.86
N SER A 536 4.06 47.05 2.94
CA SER A 536 3.93 48.20 3.81
C SER A 536 5.23 48.99 3.77
N TYR A 537 5.13 50.32 3.70
CA TYR A 537 6.27 51.23 3.63
C TYR A 537 6.00 52.49 4.43
N THR A 538 6.90 52.84 5.36
CA THR A 538 6.79 53.99 6.24
C THR A 538 8.17 54.56 6.54
N GLY A 539 8.36 55.87 6.41
CA GLY A 539 9.69 56.48 6.54
C GLY A 539 10.68 55.93 5.51
N SER A 540 11.66 55.15 5.96
CA SER A 540 12.61 54.38 5.14
C SER A 540 12.39 52.86 5.22
N ASP A 541 11.43 52.41 6.02
CA ASP A 541 11.24 51.00 6.37
C ASP A 541 10.11 50.35 5.61
N TYR A 542 10.34 49.10 5.19
CA TYR A 542 9.36 48.34 4.46
C TYR A 542 9.31 46.86 4.85
N VAL A 543 8.15 46.27 4.65
CA VAL A 543 7.92 44.82 4.65
C VAL A 543 7.20 44.49 3.36
N ALA A 544 7.83 43.69 2.50
CA ALA A 544 7.29 43.19 1.24
C ALA A 544 7.06 41.67 1.34
N ILE A 545 5.81 41.26 1.26
CA ILE A 545 5.39 39.85 1.33
C ILE A 545 5.26 39.31 -0.09
N HIS A 546 6.02 38.28 -0.45
CA HIS A 546 5.90 37.58 -1.72
C HIS A 546 5.20 36.22 -1.55
N GLU A 547 4.89 35.54 -2.64
CA GLU A 547 4.19 34.26 -2.59
C GLU A 547 4.95 33.18 -1.79
N HIS A 548 6.27 33.14 -1.90
CA HIS A 548 7.10 32.05 -1.36
C HIS A 548 8.19 32.51 -0.40
N ASP A 549 8.37 33.81 -0.23
CA ASP A 549 9.38 34.43 0.63
C ASP A 549 9.00 35.88 0.94
N TYR A 550 9.85 36.64 1.62
CA TYR A 550 9.61 38.04 1.99
C TYR A 550 10.90 38.87 1.98
N GLN A 551 10.75 40.20 1.90
CA GLN A 551 11.85 41.15 2.01
C GLN A 551 11.49 42.22 3.05
N VAL A 552 12.46 42.60 3.87
CA VAL A 552 12.33 43.63 4.90
C VAL A 552 13.50 44.60 4.85
N SER A 553 13.29 45.85 5.28
CA SER A 553 14.39 46.78 5.58
C SER A 553 15.13 46.35 6.86
N ALA A 554 16.33 46.89 7.07
CA ALA A 554 17.17 46.54 8.21
C ALA A 554 16.56 46.90 9.58
N ASP A 555 15.70 47.94 9.64
CA ASP A 555 15.13 48.44 10.89
C ASP A 555 13.74 47.86 11.20
N VAL A 556 13.27 46.85 10.45
CA VAL A 556 12.05 46.11 10.81
C VAL A 556 12.25 45.40 12.15
N PRO A 557 11.25 45.42 13.06
CA PRO A 557 11.39 44.75 14.36
C PRO A 557 11.79 43.28 14.22
N GLY A 558 12.87 42.86 14.89
CA GLY A 558 13.40 41.49 14.78
C GLY A 558 12.37 40.40 15.09
N ALA A 559 11.43 40.67 16.03
CA ALA A 559 10.34 39.75 16.34
C ALA A 559 9.34 39.53 15.17
N MET A 560 9.24 40.49 14.24
CA MET A 560 8.46 40.35 13.01
C MET A 560 9.23 39.52 11.98
N ASP A 561 10.52 39.81 11.78
CA ASP A 561 11.39 39.08 10.86
C ASP A 561 11.47 37.58 11.23
N GLU A 562 11.79 37.27 12.49
CA GLU A 562 11.80 35.91 13.02
C GLU A 562 10.46 35.18 12.84
N ALA A 563 9.34 35.91 12.95
CA ALA A 563 8.02 35.31 12.80
C ALA A 563 7.67 35.02 11.35
N LEU A 564 8.11 35.87 10.40
CA LEU A 564 7.96 35.65 8.97
C LEU A 564 8.81 34.46 8.52
N ASP A 565 10.10 34.41 8.87
CA ASP A 565 11.00 33.30 8.56
C ASP A 565 10.41 31.96 9.04
N ALA A 566 10.01 31.92 10.32
CA ALA A 566 9.44 30.72 10.91
C ALA A 566 8.10 30.33 10.26
N PHE A 567 7.30 31.29 9.79
CA PHE A 567 6.04 31.04 9.10
C PHE A 567 6.26 30.43 7.71
N TYR A 568 7.13 31.03 6.88
CA TYR A 568 7.45 30.48 5.56
C TYR A 568 8.05 29.08 5.69
N GLY A 569 8.99 28.88 6.61
CA GLY A 569 9.59 27.57 6.89
C GLY A 569 8.55 26.50 7.21
N ARG A 570 7.65 26.78 8.17
CA ARG A 570 6.55 25.86 8.54
C ARG A 570 5.61 25.58 7.39
N HIS A 571 5.18 26.61 6.65
CA HIS A 571 4.23 26.45 5.56
C HIS A 571 4.81 25.59 4.42
N HIS A 572 6.09 25.81 4.07
CA HIS A 572 6.79 24.97 3.10
C HIS A 572 6.91 23.52 3.57
N GLN A 573 7.24 23.31 4.85
CA GLN A 573 7.32 21.98 5.44
C GLN A 573 5.96 21.25 5.36
N VAL A 574 4.86 21.88 5.81
CA VAL A 574 3.51 21.31 5.75
C VAL A 574 3.14 20.90 4.32
N ARG A 575 3.43 21.75 3.33
CA ARG A 575 3.13 21.47 1.93
C ARG A 575 3.94 20.28 1.39
N ASN A 576 5.23 20.20 1.73
CA ASN A 576 6.11 19.12 1.29
C ASN A 576 5.75 17.79 1.94
N ASP A 577 5.50 17.80 3.25
CA ASP A 577 5.09 16.62 4.01
C ASP A 577 3.75 16.10 3.49
N ARG A 578 2.80 16.99 3.20
CA ARG A 578 1.51 16.60 2.66
C ARG A 578 1.60 16.01 1.25
N ARG A 579 2.45 16.57 0.39
CA ARG A 579 2.71 16.01 -0.95
C ARG A 579 3.33 14.63 -0.87
N ARG A 580 4.33 14.42 0.00
CA ARG A 580 4.93 13.10 0.23
C ARG A 580 3.90 12.09 0.71
N LEU A 581 3.06 12.47 1.66
CA LEU A 581 2.02 11.59 2.21
C LEU A 581 1.00 11.17 1.13
N ILE A 582 0.58 12.11 0.28
CA ILE A 582 -0.33 11.82 -0.84
C ILE A 582 0.34 10.89 -1.86
N GLN A 583 1.61 11.12 -2.19
CA GLN A 583 2.35 10.24 -3.09
C GLN A 583 2.44 8.82 -2.53
N GLN A 584 2.85 8.67 -1.27
CA GLN A 584 2.91 7.37 -0.59
C GLN A 584 1.55 6.67 -0.56
N TYR A 585 0.46 7.42 -0.38
CA TYR A 585 -0.89 6.86 -0.40
C TYR A 585 -1.22 6.28 -1.79
N HIS A 586 -0.86 6.99 -2.86
CA HIS A 586 -1.05 6.51 -4.23
C HIS A 586 -0.16 5.33 -4.57
N ASP A 587 1.08 5.26 -4.05
CA ASP A 587 1.98 4.13 -4.27
C ASP A 587 1.46 2.83 -3.61
N LEU A 588 0.52 2.95 -2.67
CA LEU A 588 -0.15 1.83 -1.98
C LEU A 588 -1.49 1.42 -2.61
N LEU A 589 -1.99 2.17 -3.61
CA LEU A 589 -3.15 1.82 -4.44
C LEU A 589 -2.71 0.97 -5.64
#